data_AF-A0A6A5UT70-F1
#
_entry.id   AF-A0A6A5UT70-F1
#
_cell.length_a   1.000
_cell.length_b   1.000
_cell.length_c   1.000
_cell.angle_alpha   90.00
_cell.angle_beta   90.00
_cell.angle_gamma   90.00
#
_symmetry.space_group_name_H-M   'P 1'
#
loop_
_entity.id
_entity.type
_entity.pdbx_description
1 polymer ?
#
loop_
_entity_poly.entity_id
_entity_poly.type
_entity_poly.pdbx_seq_one_letter_code
_entity_poly.pdbx_strand_id
1 'polypeptide(L)'
;IKVAMLDSGIDPDHPYIKKMWTQERDGGSYRDFVGVDPTPCDRDGHGTHCAGIILQHAPEVSLYIGRVVDTQKSCLKDRSLHHKAKALEWALQEVKADIVSMSFGLPWEAPGISNLILKNLVSTTFVAAAANSGSSEPVAFPASESTVLCMHACGGNGKPSLFTPPVQSYNNNFMVLGERVPSCWP
;
A
#
# COMPACT_ATOMS: atom_id res chain seq x y z
N ILE A 1 8.77 12.50 8.58
CA ILE A 1 8.69 11.16 7.94
C ILE A 1 7.73 11.25 6.77
N LYS A 2 8.17 10.88 5.58
CA LYS A 2 7.37 10.80 4.36
C LYS A 2 6.91 9.37 4.13
N VAL A 3 5.59 9.19 4.03
CA VAL A 3 4.97 7.90 3.75
C VAL A 3 4.34 7.95 2.37
N ALA A 4 4.78 7.11 1.45
CA ALA A 4 4.10 6.90 0.17
C ALA A 4 3.22 5.66 0.27
N MET A 5 1.92 5.83 0.07
CA MET A 5 0.93 4.75 0.06
C MET A 5 0.52 4.48 -1.38
N LEU A 6 0.79 3.26 -1.86
CA LEU A 6 0.46 2.80 -3.21
C LEU A 6 -0.81 1.94 -3.14
N ASP A 7 -1.96 2.53 -3.46
CA ASP A 7 -3.28 1.95 -3.21
C ASP A 7 -4.32 2.36 -4.28
N SER A 8 -5.60 2.31 -3.95
CA SER A 8 -6.76 2.65 -4.79
C SER A 8 -7.06 4.15 -4.89
N GLY A 9 -6.37 4.96 -4.08
CA GLY A 9 -6.46 6.41 -4.07
C GLY A 9 -6.83 6.96 -2.70
N ILE A 10 -7.51 8.10 -2.67
CA ILE A 10 -8.01 8.73 -1.44
C ILE A 10 -9.24 9.59 -1.75
N ASP A 11 -10.26 9.56 -0.88
CA ASP A 11 -11.33 10.55 -0.88
C ASP A 11 -10.88 11.83 -0.14
N PRO A 12 -10.64 12.95 -0.84
CA PRO A 12 -10.22 14.20 -0.21
C PRO A 12 -11.34 14.90 0.57
N ASP A 13 -12.61 14.55 0.33
CA ASP A 13 -13.76 15.22 0.93
C ASP A 13 -14.25 14.60 2.23
N HIS A 14 -13.83 13.36 2.56
CA HIS A 14 -14.09 12.74 3.86
C HIS A 14 -13.67 13.69 5.00
N PRO A 15 -14.55 14.01 5.97
CA PRO A 15 -14.33 15.09 6.95
C PRO A 15 -13.01 14.98 7.74
N TYR A 16 -12.62 13.76 8.10
CA TYR A 16 -11.34 13.52 8.80
C TYR A 16 -10.14 13.67 7.86
N ILE A 17 -10.23 13.14 6.63
CA ILE A 17 -9.14 13.20 5.65
C ILE A 17 -8.90 14.65 5.24
N LYS A 18 -9.96 15.38 4.90
CA LYS A 18 -9.90 16.80 4.55
C LYS A 18 -9.19 17.66 5.60
N LYS A 19 -9.32 17.29 6.88
CA LYS A 19 -8.67 17.98 7.99
C LYS A 19 -7.20 17.58 8.17
N MET A 20 -6.88 16.30 7.99
CA MET A 20 -5.58 15.73 8.34
C MET A 20 -4.61 15.64 7.16
N TRP A 21 -5.13 15.40 5.96
CA TRP A 21 -4.34 15.28 4.75
C TRP A 21 -4.22 16.63 4.05
N THR A 22 -3.15 17.36 4.38
CA THR A 22 -2.83 18.63 3.72
C THR A 22 -2.16 18.35 2.39
N GLN A 23 -2.85 18.66 1.29
CA GLN A 23 -2.22 18.63 -0.03
C GLN A 23 -1.14 19.71 -0.10
N GLU A 24 0.07 19.32 -0.49
CA GLU A 24 1.09 20.31 -0.85
C GLU A 24 0.57 21.14 -2.02
N ARG A 25 0.89 22.45 -2.04
CA ARG A 25 0.30 23.44 -2.95
C ARG A 25 0.42 23.12 -4.44
N ASP A 26 1.32 22.19 -4.81
CA ASP A 26 1.64 21.84 -6.19
C ASP A 26 1.12 20.44 -6.61
N GLY A 27 0.17 19.86 -5.88
CA GLY A 27 -0.38 18.53 -6.19
C GLY A 27 0.60 17.38 -5.95
N GLY A 28 1.72 17.65 -5.27
CA GLY A 28 2.80 16.67 -5.03
C GLY A 28 2.40 15.49 -4.13
N SER A 29 1.33 15.62 -3.35
CA SER A 29 0.88 14.59 -2.42
C SER A 29 0.00 13.51 -3.06
N TYR A 30 -0.41 13.64 -4.32
CA TYR A 30 -1.22 12.64 -5.01
C TYR A 30 -0.77 12.45 -6.47
N ARG A 31 -0.77 11.20 -6.94
CA ARG A 31 -0.57 10.90 -8.36
C ARG A 31 -1.37 9.68 -8.78
N ASP A 32 -2.12 9.81 -9.87
CA ASP A 32 -2.83 8.70 -10.49
C ASP A 32 -2.01 8.02 -11.57
N PHE A 33 -1.68 6.75 -11.34
CA PHE A 33 -0.99 5.91 -12.31
C PHE A 33 -1.96 5.00 -13.08
N VAL A 34 -3.26 5.00 -12.77
CA VAL A 34 -4.25 4.18 -13.45
C VAL A 34 -4.90 4.95 -14.61
N GLY A 35 -5.54 6.09 -14.31
CA GLY A 35 -6.26 6.91 -15.28
C GLY A 35 -5.56 8.20 -15.66
N VAL A 36 -4.49 8.57 -14.95
CA VAL A 36 -3.77 9.85 -15.07
C VAL A 36 -4.70 11.05 -14.79
N ASP A 37 -5.63 10.91 -13.83
CA ASP A 37 -6.44 12.01 -13.32
C ASP A 37 -5.69 12.77 -12.21
N PRO A 38 -5.47 14.09 -12.34
CA PRO A 38 -4.82 14.86 -11.28
C PRO A 38 -5.71 15.04 -10.03
N THR A 39 -7.00 14.76 -10.14
CA THR A 39 -7.96 14.91 -9.03
C THR A 39 -7.89 13.68 -8.12
N PRO A 40 -7.63 13.86 -6.82
CA PRO A 40 -7.70 12.76 -5.86
C PRO A 40 -9.09 12.14 -5.83
N CYS A 41 -9.15 10.82 -5.98
CA CYS A 41 -10.37 10.06 -5.81
C CYS A 41 -10.04 8.67 -5.28
N ASP A 42 -11.05 8.02 -4.69
CA ASP A 42 -11.02 6.61 -4.33
C ASP A 42 -12.39 6.00 -4.68
N ARG A 43 -12.40 5.08 -5.65
CA ARG A 43 -13.64 4.42 -6.11
C ARG A 43 -13.84 3.06 -5.45
N ASP A 44 -12.86 2.59 -4.69
CA ASP A 44 -12.90 1.31 -3.97
C ASP A 44 -13.19 1.51 -2.48
N GLY A 45 -12.59 2.55 -1.90
CA GLY A 45 -12.63 2.87 -0.48
C GLY A 45 -11.44 2.33 0.32
N HIS A 46 -10.70 1.35 -0.23
CA HIS A 46 -9.56 0.73 0.43
C HIS A 46 -8.45 1.74 0.73
N GLY A 47 -8.14 2.63 -0.20
CA GLY A 47 -7.07 3.62 -0.05
C GLY A 47 -7.41 4.66 1.00
N THR A 48 -8.66 5.13 1.02
CA THR A 48 -9.19 6.03 2.05
C THR A 48 -9.16 5.37 3.43
N HIS A 49 -9.49 4.08 3.51
CA HIS A 49 -9.41 3.29 4.74
C HIS A 49 -7.98 3.18 5.25
N CYS A 50 -7.02 2.81 4.40
CA CYS A 50 -5.60 2.74 4.76
C CYS A 50 -5.03 4.12 5.14
N ALA A 51 -5.33 5.18 4.38
CA ALA A 51 -4.90 6.54 4.69
C ALA A 51 -5.43 7.00 6.06
N GLY A 52 -6.68 6.69 6.36
CA GLY A 52 -7.29 6.97 7.67
C GLY A 52 -6.54 6.28 8.82
N ILE A 53 -6.13 5.02 8.66
CA ILE A 53 -5.38 4.29 9.69
C ILE A 53 -4.04 5.00 9.95
N ILE A 54 -3.31 5.33 8.87
CA ILE A 54 -2.01 6.01 8.96
C ILE A 54 -2.17 7.36 9.67
N LEU A 55 -3.12 8.19 9.23
CA LEU A 55 -3.31 9.54 9.78
C LEU A 55 -3.89 9.56 11.20
N GLN A 56 -4.54 8.48 11.66
CA GLN A 56 -4.98 8.34 13.05
C GLN A 56 -3.84 7.97 14.00
N HIS A 57 -2.90 7.14 13.55
CA HIS A 57 -1.82 6.62 14.41
C HIS A 57 -0.51 7.41 14.28
N ALA A 58 -0.31 8.07 13.14
CA ALA A 58 0.87 8.89 12.85
C ALA A 58 0.44 10.21 12.18
N PRO A 59 -0.28 11.10 12.89
CA PRO A 59 -0.88 12.30 12.31
C PRO A 59 0.14 13.33 11.77
N GLU A 60 1.42 13.23 12.16
CA GLU A 60 2.47 14.16 11.77
C GLU A 60 3.25 13.74 10.50
N VAL A 61 2.89 12.60 9.89
CA VAL A 61 3.56 12.16 8.65
C VAL A 61 3.12 12.99 7.46
N SER A 62 4.03 13.19 6.52
CA SER A 62 3.69 13.68 5.19
C SER A 62 3.23 12.49 4.36
N LEU A 63 1.91 12.36 4.15
CA LEU A 63 1.30 11.24 3.41
C LEU A 63 1.15 11.58 1.93
N TYR A 64 1.76 10.74 1.09
CA TYR A 64 1.73 10.81 -0.37
C TYR A 64 0.94 9.60 -0.91
N ILE A 65 0.03 9.83 -1.84
CA ILE A 65 -0.92 8.83 -2.34
C ILE A 65 -0.61 8.55 -3.81
N GLY A 66 -0.14 7.33 -4.11
CA GLY A 66 0.01 6.83 -5.47
C GLY A 66 -1.14 5.90 -5.81
N ARG A 67 -2.09 6.34 -6.63
CA ARG A 67 -3.18 5.48 -7.07
C ARG A 67 -2.69 4.51 -8.14
N VAL A 68 -2.66 3.22 -7.81
CA VAL A 68 -2.18 2.11 -8.65
C VAL A 68 -3.25 1.05 -8.93
N VAL A 69 -4.41 1.16 -8.28
CA VAL A 69 -5.58 0.30 -8.47
C VAL A 69 -6.82 1.19 -8.64
N ASP A 70 -7.76 0.81 -9.51
CA ASP A 70 -9.06 1.51 -9.59
C ASP A 70 -10.05 0.95 -8.56
N THR A 71 -10.26 -0.38 -8.61
CA THR A 71 -11.11 -1.13 -7.68
C THR A 71 -10.48 -2.49 -7.36
N GLN A 72 -10.85 -3.12 -6.25
CA GLN A 72 -10.40 -4.47 -5.91
C GLN A 72 -10.77 -5.48 -7.01
N LYS A 73 -11.95 -5.31 -7.63
CA LYS A 73 -12.39 -6.12 -8.78
C LYS A 73 -11.48 -5.93 -10.01
N SER A 74 -11.04 -4.70 -10.26
CA SER A 74 -10.07 -4.46 -11.33
C SER A 74 -8.69 -4.98 -10.95
N CYS A 75 -8.29 -4.92 -9.68
CA CYS A 75 -6.99 -5.44 -9.20
C CYS A 75 -6.79 -6.93 -9.52
N LEU A 76 -7.82 -7.75 -9.34
CA LEU A 76 -7.77 -9.19 -9.69
C LEU A 76 -7.53 -9.44 -11.19
N LYS A 77 -7.89 -8.47 -12.04
CA LYS A 77 -7.69 -8.52 -13.49
C LYS A 77 -6.46 -7.72 -13.93
N ASP A 78 -5.99 -6.81 -13.09
CA ASP A 78 -4.93 -5.87 -13.37
C ASP A 78 -3.56 -6.48 -13.10
N ARG A 79 -3.07 -7.13 -14.15
CA ARG A 79 -1.70 -7.64 -14.24
C ARG A 79 -0.70 -6.56 -14.68
N SER A 80 -1.11 -5.29 -14.80
CA SER A 80 -0.23 -4.21 -15.22
C SER A 80 0.83 -3.98 -14.17
N LEU A 81 2.03 -4.47 -14.48
CA LEU A 81 3.25 -4.21 -13.73
C LEU A 81 3.72 -2.77 -13.90
N HIS A 82 3.43 -2.17 -15.06
CA HIS A 82 3.99 -0.89 -15.48
C HIS A 82 3.58 0.26 -14.55
N HIS A 83 2.29 0.36 -14.20
CA HIS A 83 1.81 1.45 -13.35
C HIS A 83 2.31 1.32 -11.91
N LYS A 84 2.39 0.09 -11.40
CA LYS A 84 2.93 -0.20 -10.06
C LYS A 84 4.43 0.12 -9.97
N ALA A 85 5.20 -0.23 -11.00
CA ALA A 85 6.63 0.11 -11.08
C ALA A 85 6.85 1.63 -11.18
N LYS A 86 6.09 2.34 -12.02
CA LYS A 86 6.15 3.81 -12.12
C LYS A 86 5.77 4.51 -10.81
N ALA A 87 4.78 3.98 -10.10
CA ALA A 87 4.38 4.53 -8.81
C ALA A 87 5.46 4.34 -7.75
N LEU A 88 6.14 3.20 -7.76
CA LEU A 88 7.30 2.96 -6.91
C LEU A 88 8.47 3.89 -7.28
N GLU A 89 8.75 4.10 -8.56
CA GLU A 89 9.77 5.07 -9.01
C GLU A 89 9.44 6.49 -8.53
N TRP A 90 8.19 6.92 -8.67
CA TRP A 90 7.75 8.22 -8.15
C TRP A 90 7.93 8.34 -6.64
N ALA A 91 7.54 7.31 -5.88
CA ALA A 91 7.69 7.28 -4.42
C ALA A 91 9.17 7.40 -4.00
N LEU A 92 10.08 6.77 -4.75
CA LEU A 92 11.51 6.74 -4.42
C LEU A 92 12.27 7.98 -4.91
N GLN A 93 11.98 8.45 -6.12
CA GLN A 93 12.80 9.47 -6.79
C GLN A 93 12.26 10.89 -6.58
N GLU A 94 10.94 11.06 -6.69
CA GLU A 94 10.30 12.37 -6.60
C GLU A 94 9.88 12.67 -5.16
N VAL A 95 9.13 11.76 -4.53
CA VAL A 95 8.71 11.91 -3.13
C VAL A 95 9.91 11.77 -2.19
N LYS A 96 10.83 10.85 -2.50
CA LYS A 96 11.92 10.40 -1.63
C LYS A 96 11.35 9.91 -0.30
N ALA A 97 10.43 8.95 -0.38
CA ALA A 97 9.71 8.42 0.77
C ALA A 97 10.65 7.67 1.73
N ASP A 98 10.46 7.91 3.03
CA ASP A 98 11.12 7.15 4.09
C ASP A 98 10.47 5.76 4.24
N ILE A 99 9.15 5.69 3.99
CA ILE A 99 8.36 4.46 4.06
C ILE A 99 7.48 4.36 2.80
N VAL A 100 7.48 3.20 2.17
CA VAL A 100 6.54 2.86 1.09
C VAL A 100 5.62 1.73 1.54
N SER A 101 4.32 2.02 1.62
CA SER A 101 3.27 1.05 1.93
C SER A 101 2.62 0.57 0.63
N MET A 102 2.62 -0.74 0.41
CA MET A 102 2.12 -1.39 -0.81
C MET A 102 1.00 -2.37 -0.47
N SER A 103 -0.24 -1.98 -0.79
CA SER A 103 -1.42 -2.81 -0.56
C SER A 103 -1.88 -3.55 -1.83
N PHE A 104 -0.92 -3.97 -2.66
CA PHE A 104 -1.19 -4.79 -3.84
C PHE A 104 -0.30 -6.04 -3.83
N GLY A 105 -0.76 -7.09 -4.50
CA GLY A 105 -0.03 -8.35 -4.64
C GLY A 105 0.01 -8.79 -6.10
N LEU A 106 1.18 -9.23 -6.54
CA LEU A 106 1.43 -9.90 -7.81
C LEU A 106 1.70 -11.38 -7.54
N PRO A 107 1.14 -12.31 -8.35
CA PRO A 107 1.37 -13.74 -8.16
C PRO A 107 2.71 -14.21 -8.73
N TRP A 108 3.52 -13.30 -9.29
CA TRP A 108 4.88 -13.57 -9.76
C TRP A 108 5.83 -12.46 -9.32
N GLU A 109 7.11 -12.80 -9.19
CA GLU A 109 8.17 -11.84 -8.95
C GLU A 109 8.31 -10.87 -10.11
N ALA A 110 8.50 -9.59 -9.82
CA ALA A 110 8.74 -8.58 -10.82
C ALA A 110 10.13 -7.96 -10.66
N PRO A 111 11.13 -8.36 -11.48
CA PRO A 111 12.52 -7.92 -11.34
C PRO A 111 12.71 -6.41 -11.36
N GLY A 112 11.87 -5.67 -12.11
CA GLY A 112 11.89 -4.21 -12.13
C GLY A 112 11.56 -3.61 -10.76
N ILE A 113 10.53 -4.12 -10.09
CA ILE A 113 10.14 -3.69 -8.74
C ILE A 113 11.17 -4.16 -7.71
N SER A 114 11.64 -5.41 -7.78
CA SER A 114 12.66 -5.93 -6.86
C SER A 114 13.96 -5.09 -6.94
N ASN A 115 14.43 -4.76 -8.13
CA ASN A 115 15.60 -3.92 -8.33
C ASN A 115 15.42 -2.50 -7.74
N LEU A 116 14.22 -1.92 -7.83
CA LEU A 116 13.92 -0.63 -7.20
C LEU A 116 13.96 -0.72 -5.67
N ILE A 117 13.39 -1.79 -5.10
CA ILE A 117 13.42 -2.06 -3.65
C ILE A 117 14.87 -2.22 -3.18
N LEU A 118 15.62 -3.15 -3.77
CA LEU A 118 16.99 -3.49 -3.37
C LEU A 118 17.96 -2.30 -3.44
N LYS A 119 17.78 -1.40 -4.42
CA LYS A 119 18.61 -0.19 -4.57
C LYS A 119 18.37 0.88 -3.51
N ASN A 120 17.25 0.82 -2.79
CA ASN A 120 16.81 1.88 -1.87
C ASN A 120 16.65 1.42 -0.41
N LEU A 121 17.08 0.20 -0.07
CA LEU A 121 16.95 -0.36 1.29
C LEU A 121 17.63 0.44 2.40
N VAL A 122 18.65 1.24 2.06
CA VAL A 122 19.38 2.07 3.04
C VAL A 122 18.56 3.29 3.46
N SER A 123 17.75 3.84 2.54
CA SER A 123 17.01 5.09 2.76
C SER A 123 15.51 4.90 2.95
N THR A 124 14.97 3.74 2.58
CA THR A 124 13.52 3.53 2.52
C THR A 124 13.14 2.17 3.11
N THR A 125 12.13 2.17 3.98
CA THR A 125 11.48 0.96 4.49
C THR A 125 10.31 0.59 3.60
N PHE A 126 10.23 -0.67 3.19
CA PHE A 126 9.14 -1.20 2.38
C PHE A 126 8.22 -2.08 3.21
N VAL A 127 6.92 -1.82 3.14
CA VAL A 127 5.88 -2.59 3.85
C VAL A 127 4.86 -3.07 2.82
N ALA A 128 4.52 -4.36 2.84
CA ALA A 128 3.54 -4.92 1.91
C ALA A 128 2.63 -5.95 2.58
N ALA A 129 1.37 -5.98 2.15
CA ALA A 129 0.40 -6.97 2.60
C ALA A 129 0.73 -8.37 2.05
N ALA A 130 0.64 -9.39 2.90
CA ALA A 130 1.05 -10.75 2.55
C ALA A 130 0.24 -11.35 1.38
N ALA A 131 -1.08 -11.46 1.55
CA ALA A 131 -2.10 -11.77 0.54
C ALA A 131 -3.45 -11.96 1.27
N ASN A 132 -4.54 -12.02 0.49
CA ASN A 132 -5.89 -12.32 0.98
C ASN A 132 -6.48 -13.63 0.41
N SER A 133 -5.63 -14.51 -0.14
CA SER A 133 -6.05 -15.75 -0.80
C SER A 133 -6.12 -16.96 0.14
N GLY A 134 -5.90 -16.78 1.45
CA GLY A 134 -5.80 -17.87 2.41
C GLY A 134 -4.73 -18.87 2.02
N SER A 135 -4.94 -20.16 2.34
CA SER A 135 -4.03 -21.25 1.99
C SER A 135 -4.01 -21.63 0.50
N SER A 136 -4.75 -20.91 -0.35
CA SER A 136 -4.86 -21.21 -1.79
C SER A 136 -3.61 -20.81 -2.56
N GLU A 137 -2.92 -19.76 -2.09
CA GLU A 137 -1.78 -19.14 -2.77
C GLU A 137 -0.71 -18.78 -1.73
N PRO A 138 0.58 -18.72 -2.13
CA PRO A 138 1.64 -18.24 -1.25
C PRO A 138 1.54 -16.72 -1.00
N VAL A 139 2.45 -16.21 -0.19
CA VAL A 139 2.65 -14.76 -0.04
C VAL A 139 2.90 -14.12 -1.41
N ALA A 140 2.18 -13.06 -1.71
CA ALA A 140 2.27 -12.33 -2.97
C ALA A 140 3.51 -11.42 -3.02
N PHE A 141 4.02 -11.18 -4.22
CA PHE A 141 5.05 -10.17 -4.44
C PHE A 141 4.41 -8.77 -4.41
N PRO A 142 5.01 -7.73 -3.78
CA PRO A 142 6.37 -7.67 -3.26
C PRO A 142 6.57 -8.14 -1.82
N ALA A 143 5.52 -8.56 -1.09
CA ALA A 143 5.66 -9.02 0.29
C ALA A 143 6.51 -10.31 0.43
N SER A 144 6.66 -11.08 -0.64
CA SER A 144 7.55 -12.25 -0.68
C SER A 144 9.04 -11.90 -0.79
N GLU A 145 9.39 -10.64 -1.10
CA GLU A 145 10.77 -10.18 -1.12
C GLU A 145 11.35 -10.13 0.30
N SER A 146 12.53 -10.71 0.50
CA SER A 146 13.15 -10.89 1.84
C SER A 146 13.46 -9.59 2.58
N THR A 147 13.55 -8.50 1.83
CA THR A 147 13.89 -7.16 2.32
C THR A 147 12.66 -6.29 2.55
N VAL A 148 11.47 -6.78 2.20
CA VAL A 148 10.19 -6.11 2.44
C VAL A 148 9.59 -6.64 3.74
N LEU A 149 9.06 -5.73 4.56
CA LEU A 149 8.32 -6.10 5.76
C LEU A 149 6.96 -6.67 5.35
N CYS A 150 6.86 -8.00 5.30
CA CYS A 150 5.65 -8.74 5.01
C CYS A 150 4.65 -8.69 6.18
N MET A 151 3.45 -8.15 5.92
CA MET A 151 2.39 -7.98 6.90
C MET A 151 1.25 -8.98 6.70
N HIS A 152 1.12 -9.93 7.62
CA HIS A 152 -0.01 -10.83 7.76
C HIS A 152 -1.14 -10.19 8.59
N ALA A 153 -2.36 -10.70 8.41
CA ALA A 153 -3.54 -10.25 9.13
C ALA A 153 -3.91 -11.22 10.26
N CYS A 154 -4.34 -10.67 11.40
CA CYS A 154 -4.99 -11.40 12.47
C CYS A 154 -6.31 -10.78 12.90
N GLY A 155 -7.14 -11.59 13.56
CA GLY A 155 -8.32 -11.11 14.26
C GLY A 155 -7.99 -10.50 15.62
N GLY A 156 -8.98 -9.89 16.27
CA GLY A 156 -8.82 -9.27 17.61
C GLY A 156 -8.40 -10.22 18.74
N ASN A 157 -8.40 -11.53 18.48
CA ASN A 157 -7.89 -12.56 19.38
C ASN A 157 -6.42 -12.95 19.11
N GLY A 158 -5.74 -12.26 18.21
CA GLY A 158 -4.36 -12.54 17.79
C GLY A 158 -4.19 -13.78 16.93
N LYS A 159 -5.28 -14.46 16.52
CA LYS A 159 -5.19 -15.62 15.62
C LYS A 159 -5.06 -15.16 14.17
N PRO A 160 -4.27 -15.87 13.34
CA PRO A 160 -4.18 -15.58 11.91
C PRO A 160 -5.58 -15.56 11.27
N SER A 161 -5.82 -14.56 10.45
CA SER A 161 -7.04 -14.48 9.66
C SER A 161 -7.13 -15.62 8.66
N LEU A 162 -8.34 -16.15 8.41
CA LEU A 162 -8.52 -17.28 7.48
C LEU A 162 -8.05 -16.98 6.05
N PHE A 163 -8.03 -15.70 5.68
CA PHE A 163 -7.61 -15.22 4.36
C PHE A 163 -6.11 -14.88 4.28
N THR A 164 -5.35 -14.95 5.39
CA THR A 164 -3.90 -14.72 5.32
C THR A 164 -3.18 -15.98 4.80
N PRO A 165 -2.17 -15.86 3.93
CA PRO A 165 -1.43 -17.01 3.43
C PRO A 165 -0.56 -17.64 4.53
N PRO A 166 -0.08 -18.88 4.33
CA PRO A 166 0.92 -19.48 5.20
C PRO A 166 2.18 -18.62 5.30
N VAL A 167 2.82 -18.64 6.46
CA VAL A 167 4.08 -17.91 6.70
C VAL A 167 5.21 -18.46 5.83
N GLN A 168 6.16 -17.60 5.46
CA GLN A 168 7.37 -17.99 4.76
C GLN A 168 8.42 -18.50 5.76
N SER A 169 8.90 -19.72 5.61
CA SER A 169 9.89 -20.32 6.52
C SER A 169 11.27 -19.64 6.50
N TYR A 170 11.59 -18.91 5.43
CA TYR A 170 12.90 -18.30 5.20
C TYR A 170 12.88 -16.77 5.28
N ASN A 171 11.76 -16.16 5.66
CA ASN A 171 11.59 -14.71 5.72
C ASN A 171 11.01 -14.29 7.08
N ASN A 172 11.16 -13.01 7.43
CA ASN A 172 10.48 -12.47 8.60
C ASN A 172 8.98 -12.34 8.31
N ASN A 173 8.14 -12.82 9.22
CA ASN A 173 6.69 -12.75 9.11
C ASN A 173 6.17 -11.89 10.25
N PHE A 174 5.61 -10.73 9.91
CA PHE A 174 4.95 -9.85 10.89
C PHE A 174 3.45 -10.02 10.78
N MET A 175 2.73 -9.81 11.87
CA MET A 175 1.28 -9.96 11.94
C MET A 175 0.67 -8.79 12.68
N VAL A 176 -0.38 -8.22 12.11
CA VAL A 176 -1.10 -7.05 12.64
C VAL A 176 -2.60 -7.29 12.61
N LEU A 177 -3.34 -6.54 13.43
CA LEU A 177 -4.81 -6.58 13.41
C LEU A 177 -5.32 -6.20 12.00
N GLY A 178 -5.99 -7.14 11.32
CA GLY A 178 -6.48 -6.98 9.95
C GLY A 178 -7.97 -7.24 9.78
N GLU A 179 -8.67 -7.66 10.84
CA GLU A 179 -10.12 -7.87 10.81
C GLU A 179 -10.86 -6.77 11.58
N ARG A 180 -11.91 -6.22 10.97
CA ARG A 180 -12.81 -5.24 11.58
C ARG A 180 -12.09 -4.01 12.13
N VAL A 181 -11.07 -3.53 11.41
CA VAL A 181 -10.31 -2.33 11.76
C VAL A 181 -11.14 -1.09 11.40
N PRO A 182 -11.53 -0.25 12.38
CA PRO A 182 -12.27 0.98 12.10
C PRO A 182 -11.35 2.02 11.45
N SER A 183 -11.82 2.69 10.40
CA SER A 183 -11.14 3.80 9.73
C SER A 183 -12.12 4.58 8.84
N CYS A 184 -11.59 5.48 8.01
CA CYS A 184 -12.33 6.31 7.06
C CYS A 184 -12.80 5.50 5.84
N TRP A 185 -13.92 5.87 5.25
CA TRP A 185 -14.44 5.34 3.98
C TRP A 185 -15.01 6.52 3.16
N PRO A 186 -15.03 6.46 1.82
CA PRO A 186 -15.66 7.48 0.97
C PRO A 186 -17.16 7.66 1.23
#